data_AF-A0A853CIP4-F1
#
_entry.id   AF-A0A853CIP4-F1
#
_cell.length_a   1.000
_cell.length_b   1.000
_cell.length_c   1.000
_cell.angle_alpha   90.00
_cell.angle_beta   90.00
_cell.angle_gamma   90.00
#
_symmetry.space_group_name_H-M   'P 1'
#
loop_
_entity.id
_entity.type
_entity.pdbx_description
1 polymer ?
#
loop_
_entity_poly.entity_id
_entity_poly.type
_entity_poly.pdbx_seq_one_letter_code
_entity_poly.pdbx_strand_id
1 'polypeptide(L)' 'MSDRVTWEKCPKCGAPAAVGWTTVAWASGEPVEDEPTEIDCTSGCQLNSDEVQDAFDH' A
#
# COMPACT_ATOMS: atom_id res chain seq x y z
N MET A 1 13.26 -8.14 -6.10
CA MET A 1 12.22 -7.20 -5.69
C MET A 1 10.93 -7.81 -6.18
N SER A 2 10.04 -8.23 -5.26
CA SER A 2 8.71 -8.70 -5.62
C SER A 2 7.77 -7.53 -5.45
N ASP A 3 7.18 -7.08 -6.55
CA ASP A 3 6.07 -6.14 -6.50
C ASP A 3 4.79 -6.98 -6.48
N ARG A 4 3.97 -6.84 -5.44
CA ARG A 4 2.67 -7.51 -5.34
C ARG A 4 1.55 -6.48 -5.42
N VAL A 5 0.41 -6.88 -5.97
CA VAL A 5 -0.80 -6.05 -6.00
C VAL A 5 -1.94 -6.82 -5.35
N THR A 6 -2.64 -6.18 -4.42
CA THR A 6 -3.85 -6.73 -3.78
C THR A 6 -5.04 -5.81 -4.01
N TRP A 7 -6.24 -6.34 -3.76
CA TRP A 7 -7.48 -5.55 -3.79
C TRP A 7 -7.95 -5.30 -2.36
N GLU A 8 -7.95 -4.04 -1.97
CA GLU A 8 -8.36 -3.59 -0.64
C GLU A 8 -9.51 -2.57 -0.74
N LYS A 9 -10.05 -2.14 0.40
CA LYS A 9 -11.00 -1.03 0.44
C LYS A 9 -10.26 0.29 0.53
N CYS A 10 -10.67 1.25 -0.30
CA CYS A 10 -10.16 2.61 -0.21
C CYS A 10 -10.48 3.22 1.16
N PRO A 11 -9.49 3.74 1.90
CA PRO A 11 -9.70 4.35 3.21
C PRO A 11 -10.61 5.58 3.17
N LYS A 12 -10.66 6.29 2.03
CA LYS A 12 -11.46 7.52 1.87
C LYS A 12 -12.93 7.26 1.57
N CYS A 13 -13.25 6.27 0.73
CA CYS A 13 -14.62 6.08 0.21
C CYS A 13 -15.17 4.65 0.35
N GLY A 14 -14.37 3.70 0.84
CA GLY A 14 -14.74 2.29 1.01
C GLY A 14 -14.91 1.49 -0.28
N ALA A 15 -14.70 2.10 -1.45
CA ALA A 15 -14.76 1.42 -2.74
C ALA A 15 -13.53 0.52 -2.96
N PRO A 16 -13.61 -0.51 -3.84
CA PRO A 16 -12.45 -1.31 -4.18
C PRO A 16 -11.30 -0.47 -4.73
N ALA A 17 -10.09 -0.72 -4.23
CA ALA A 17 -8.87 -0.09 -4.67
C ALA A 17 -7.76 -1.13 -4.86
N ALA A 18 -6.97 -0.98 -5.90
CA ALA A 18 -5.75 -1.76 -6.09
C ALA A 18 -4.64 -1.15 -5.24
N VAL A 19 -3.98 -1.96 -4.41
CA VAL A 19 -2.85 -1.52 -3.58
C VAL A 19 -1.60 -2.23 -4.07
N GLY A 20 -0.60 -1.44 -4.47
CA GLY A 20 0.73 -1.91 -4.80
C GLY A 20 1.58 -1.98 -3.55
N TRP A 21 2.31 -3.08 -3.39
CA TRP A 21 3.22 -3.29 -2.28
C TRP A 21 4.62 -3.59 -2.79
N THR A 22 5.60 -3.01 -2.12
CA THR A 22 7.01 -3.28 -2.36
C THR A 22 7.62 -3.95 -1.14
N THR A 23 8.45 -4.94 -1.41
CA THR A 23 9.19 -5.61 -0.36
C THR A 23 10.43 -4.79 0.01
N VAL A 24 10.45 -4.22 1.22
CA VAL A 24 11.60 -3.46 1.73
C VAL A 24 12.51 -4.35 2.57
N ALA A 25 13.80 -4.30 2.27
CA ALA A 25 14.83 -4.96 3.07
C ALA A 25 15.66 -3.89 3.78
N TRP A 26 15.57 -3.85 5.10
CA TRP A 26 16.34 -2.88 5.87
C TRP A 26 17.77 -3.40 6.07
N ALA A 27 18.76 -2.52 5.85
CA ALA A 27 20.17 -2.87 5.92
C ALA A 27 20.64 -3.33 7.32
N SER A 28 19.82 -3.10 8.34
CA SER A 28 19.97 -3.49 9.74
C SER A 28 19.75 -4.98 10.02
N GLY A 29 19.33 -5.77 9.02
CA GLY A 29 19.02 -7.20 9.21
C GLY A 29 17.64 -7.46 9.82
N GLU A 30 16.78 -6.43 9.82
CA GLU A 30 15.38 -6.53 10.19
C GLU A 30 14.60 -7.35 9.15
N PRO A 31 13.46 -7.95 9.56
CA PRO A 31 12.65 -8.75 8.66
C PRO A 31 12.24 -7.95 7.43
N VAL A 32 12.19 -8.66 6.33
CA VAL A 32 11.73 -8.14 5.05
C VAL A 32 10.21 -7.97 5.16
N GLU A 33 9.74 -6.72 5.09
CA GLU A 33 8.32 -6.37 5.20
C GLU A 33 7.79 -5.85 3.86
N ASP A 34 6.52 -6.11 3.60
CA ASP A 34 5.83 -5.57 2.42
C ASP A 34 5.21 -4.23 2.82
N GLU A 35 5.75 -3.13 2.28
CA GLU A 35 5.20 -1.80 2.48
C GLU A 35 4.28 -1.40 1.31
N PRO A 36 3.09 -0.84 1.59
CA PRO A 36 2.20 -0.33 0.57
C PRO A 36 2.78 0.97 -0.02
N THR A 37 2.96 1.02 -1.33
CA THR A 37 3.58 2.16 -2.01
C THR A 37 2.60 2.99 -2.83
N GLU A 38 1.57 2.35 -3.39
CA GLU A 38 0.63 2.99 -4.29
C GLU A 38 -0.78 2.46 -4.07
N ILE A 39 -1.78 3.34 -4.27
CA ILE A 39 -3.19 2.97 -4.29
C ILE A 39 -3.87 3.57 -5.51
N ASP A 40 -4.65 2.75 -6.22
CA ASP A 40 -5.53 3.19 -7.29
C ASP A 40 -6.99 2.87 -6.93
N CYS A 41 -7.75 3.91 -6.61
CA CYS A 41 -9.15 3.77 -6.24
C CYS A 41 -10.04 3.85 -7.49
N THR A 42 -10.91 2.85 -7.66
CA THR A 42 -11.88 2.80 -8.77
C THR A 42 -12.88 3.98 -8.78
N SER A 43 -13.08 4.64 -7.64
CA SER A 43 -13.92 5.86 -7.53
C SER A 43 -13.15 7.16 -7.77
N GLY A 44 -11.84 7.11 -8.05
CA GLY A 44 -11.01 8.28 -8.34
C GLY A 44 -10.48 9.02 -7.11
N CYS A 45 -10.50 8.42 -5.92
CA CYS A 45 -9.86 9.01 -4.75
C CYS A 45 -8.33 8.99 -4.91
N GLN A 46 -7.69 10.13 -4.60
CA GLN A 46 -6.23 10.23 -4.54
C GLN A 46 -5.79 10.20 -3.09
N LEU A 47 -4.81 9.34 -2.79
CA LEU A 47 -4.08 9.34 -1.54
C LEU A 47 -2.61 9.63 -1.83
N ASN A 48 -1.95 10.34 -0.93
CA ASN A 48 -0.49 10.46 -0.97
C ASN A 48 0.16 9.25 -0.28
N SER A 49 1.49 9.11 -0.42
CA SER A 49 2.22 7.96 0.13
C SER A 49 2.09 7.82 1.64
N ASP A 50 2.07 8.92 2.40
CA ASP A 50 1.91 8.87 3.86
C ASP A 50 0.52 8.36 4.26
N GLU A 51 -0.54 8.81 3.56
CA GLU A 51 -1.91 8.33 3.76
C GLU A 51 -2.06 6.84 3.38
N VAL A 52 -1.29 6.36 2.40
CA VAL A 52 -1.27 4.96 2.01
C VAL A 52 -0.57 4.11 3.06
N GLN A 53 0.59 4.55 3.55
CA GLN A 53 1.30 3.85 4.62
C GLN A 53 0.44 3.77 5.88
N ASP A 54 -0.06 4.91 6.39
CA ASP A 54 -0.87 4.95 7.62
C ASP A 54 -2.14 4.09 7.54
N ALA A 55 -2.75 3.98 6.35
CA ALA A 55 -3.97 3.20 6.17
C ALA A 55 -3.76 1.67 6.15
N PHE A 56 -2.54 1.21 5.88
CA PHE A 56 -2.22 -0.20 5.61
C PHE A 56 -1.02 -0.73 6.41
N ASP A 57 -0.44 0.10 7.30
CA ASP A 57 0.54 -0.29 8.31
C ASP A 57 -0.17 -1.09 9.43
N HIS A 58 -0.07 -2.43 9.37
CA HIS A 58 -0.81 -3.33 10.25
C HIS A 58 0.00 -4.52 10.75
#